data_AF-A0A077RB01-F1
#
_entry.id   AF-A0A077RB01-F1
#
_cell.length_a   1.000
_cell.length_b   1.000
_cell.length_c   1.000
_cell.angle_alpha   90.00
_cell.angle_beta   90.00
_cell.angle_gamma   90.00
#
_symmetry.space_group_name_H-M   'P 1'
#
loop_
_entity.id
_entity.type
_entity.pdbx_description
1 polymer ?
#
loop_
_entity_poly.entity_id
_entity_poly.type
_entity_poly.pdbx_seq_one_letter_code
_entity_poly.pdbx_strand_id
1 'polypeptide(L)'
;MADTSLIEVARQTHEEAERYQQALVDLLLSSSSTTATSSTSITHKEKLKRAHKASDLLDRVTSRFQYLDRFYADEHGDRSRELESLSSHPNTNALNDEQDGTFTEFYHRLSKIKEYHDKYPSALLDNFNVDFSALESGGAFNTSAARLDDIAAVGGGEGGNGSGYADGTGMDFIDRMFSGEEMAGRFLDLYLHHEAYLNLKGVKRISYTAYIDDFDKLAGPSSPIPTYAKKAETYRNYLVDLRRYLDGFLRKTQPLANVDELSSEAERRFEEEWDNGTLEGWEQQGAQVFGGGTGKSKANAAGSLAAEGGQGIWCGACNRFYSKQTVYDAHLRSPKHLKAAARLEREQLQHQQGKDAAEISLSAPAPNSTNNAPSDHGMHSEAEKNKNRMRAKAVAREEAIICRLASQLSSIRSDTKSNVERKAALTDRERQAEALDAEDQLNRMSSLHATSGLDTLVNASDPAGWSANGRGGLDDELGGNDDDDATSRVYNPLKLPIGWDGRPIPFWLYKLHGLRSEFKCEICSDHVYHGRKNFEKHFTETRHAFGMKALGLPNTVQFRDVTRIADALALADKLRKQGKVEQSETGVDGMEVEDEHGNSYTKKTFDLLKRQGLI
;
A
#
# COMPACT_ATOMS: atom_id res chain seq x y z
N MET A 1 -5.98 5.34 40.14
CA MET A 1 -4.77 5.46 39.32
C MET A 1 -3.65 5.69 40.32
N ALA A 2 -2.83 4.67 40.58
CA ALA A 2 -1.73 4.79 41.52
C ALA A 2 -0.82 5.94 41.07
N ASP A 3 -0.25 6.68 42.02
CA ASP A 3 0.75 7.71 41.77
C ASP A 3 1.98 7.08 41.09
N THR A 4 1.92 6.89 39.77
CA THR A 4 3.03 6.35 38.99
C THR A 4 4.09 7.44 38.89
N SER A 5 5.27 7.16 39.46
CA SER A 5 6.46 8.00 39.34
C SER A 5 6.68 8.40 37.88
N LEU A 6 7.04 9.67 37.62
CA LEU A 6 7.32 10.11 36.25
C LEU A 6 8.52 9.34 35.66
N ILE A 7 9.45 8.92 36.52
CA ILE A 7 10.58 8.05 36.16
C ILE A 7 10.08 6.66 35.74
N GLU A 8 9.07 6.10 36.40
CA GLU A 8 8.48 4.83 35.98
C GLU A 8 7.72 4.96 34.66
N VAL A 9 7.01 6.08 34.45
CA VAL A 9 6.39 6.39 33.15
C VAL A 9 7.45 6.46 32.06
N ALA A 10 8.58 7.14 32.31
CA ALA A 10 9.69 7.20 31.37
C ALA A 10 10.30 5.82 31.08
N ARG A 11 10.51 5.00 32.12
CA ARG A 11 10.99 3.61 31.97
C ARG A 11 10.03 2.77 31.13
N GLN A 12 8.73 2.86 31.41
CA GLN A 12 7.70 2.18 30.63
C GLN A 12 7.68 2.66 29.18
N THR A 13 7.82 3.97 28.92
CA THR A 13 7.85 4.48 27.54
C THR A 13 9.08 4.03 26.75
N HIS A 14 10.24 3.89 27.40
CA HIS A 14 11.43 3.26 26.79
C HIS A 14 11.17 1.79 26.47
N GLU A 15 10.59 1.05 27.42
CA GLU A 15 10.24 -0.36 27.22
C GLU A 15 9.22 -0.54 26.07
N GLU A 16 8.20 0.33 26.00
CA GLU A 16 7.23 0.33 24.88
C GLU A 16 7.90 0.63 23.55
N ALA A 17 8.80 1.62 23.49
CA ALA A 17 9.54 1.96 22.28
C ALA A 17 10.40 0.78 21.79
N GLU A 18 11.15 0.13 22.69
CA GLU A 18 11.97 -1.04 22.38
C GLU A 18 11.11 -2.21 21.90
N ARG A 19 9.96 -2.46 22.56
CA ARG A 19 9.03 -3.52 22.17
C ARG A 19 8.40 -3.26 20.80
N TYR A 20 8.07 -2.01 20.45
CA TYR A 20 7.61 -1.65 19.10
C TYR A 20 8.72 -1.83 18.06
N GLN A 21 9.97 -1.48 18.39
CA GLN A 21 11.13 -1.72 17.51
C GLN A 21 11.36 -3.21 17.28
N GLN A 22 11.28 -4.04 18.33
CA GLN A 22 11.38 -5.49 18.19
C GLN A 22 10.27 -6.04 17.30
N ALA A 23 9.02 -5.60 17.50
CA ALA A 23 7.89 -6.01 16.65
C ALA A 23 8.09 -5.58 15.18
N LEU A 24 8.69 -4.41 14.94
CA LEU A 24 9.04 -3.94 13.61
C LEU A 24 10.10 -4.83 12.98
N VAL A 25 11.17 -5.13 13.72
CA VAL A 25 12.24 -6.04 13.27
C VAL A 25 11.68 -7.42 12.96
N ASP A 26 10.83 -7.98 13.81
CA ASP A 26 10.20 -9.29 13.59
C ASP A 26 9.31 -9.28 12.34
N LEU A 27 8.55 -8.20 12.11
CA LEU A 27 7.71 -8.03 10.93
C LEU A 27 8.53 -7.93 9.63
N LEU A 28 9.67 -7.23 9.67
CA LEU A 28 10.58 -7.11 8.55
C LEU A 28 11.35 -8.42 8.29
N LEU A 29 11.84 -9.08 9.35
CA LEU A 29 12.56 -10.35 9.25
C LEU A 29 11.66 -11.51 8.85
N SER A 30 10.39 -11.51 9.25
CA SER A 30 9.40 -12.50 8.80
C SER A 30 9.26 -12.57 7.28
N SER A 31 9.66 -11.52 6.54
CA SER A 31 9.73 -11.56 5.07
C SER A 31 10.90 -12.39 4.52
N SER A 32 11.97 -12.52 5.30
CA SER A 32 13.19 -13.27 4.99
C SER A 32 13.20 -14.68 5.60
N SER A 33 12.48 -14.87 6.71
CA SER A 33 12.45 -16.10 7.50
C SER A 33 11.26 -16.99 7.22
N THR A 34 10.37 -16.65 6.28
CA THR A 34 9.56 -17.68 5.61
C THR A 34 10.52 -18.61 4.91
N THR A 35 10.92 -19.62 5.67
CA THR A 35 11.75 -20.77 5.32
C THR A 35 11.78 -21.02 3.83
N ALA A 36 12.99 -21.16 3.29
CA ALA A 36 13.36 -21.57 1.93
C ALA A 36 12.76 -22.91 1.45
N THR A 37 11.67 -23.35 2.05
CA THR A 37 10.93 -24.60 1.84
C THR A 37 9.49 -24.35 1.37
N SER A 38 9.08 -23.10 1.12
CA SER A 38 7.80 -22.75 0.49
C SER A 38 8.00 -21.56 -0.43
N SER A 39 8.28 -21.86 -1.71
CA SER A 39 8.44 -20.91 -2.80
C SER A 39 7.11 -20.25 -3.22
N THR A 40 6.29 -19.83 -2.26
CA THR A 40 5.12 -18.99 -2.54
C THR A 40 5.57 -17.56 -2.29
N SER A 41 5.86 -16.83 -3.37
CA SER A 41 6.16 -15.40 -3.30
C SER A 41 5.04 -14.68 -2.56
N ILE A 42 5.41 -13.84 -1.58
CA ILE A 42 4.47 -12.97 -0.86
C ILE A 42 3.66 -12.17 -1.88
N THR A 43 2.33 -12.21 -1.78
CA THR A 43 1.45 -11.48 -2.70
C THR A 43 1.68 -9.98 -2.60
N HIS A 44 1.42 -9.22 -3.67
CA HIS A 44 1.58 -7.76 -3.65
C HIS A 44 0.77 -7.11 -2.52
N LYS A 45 -0.48 -7.55 -2.33
CA LYS A 45 -1.37 -7.10 -1.26
C LYS A 45 -0.79 -7.38 0.13
N GLU A 46 -0.22 -8.56 0.36
CA GLU A 46 0.45 -8.89 1.63
C GLU A 46 1.69 -8.05 1.90
N LYS A 47 2.51 -7.77 0.87
CA LYS A 47 3.66 -6.85 1.00
C LYS A 47 3.19 -5.47 1.44
N LEU A 48 2.13 -4.95 0.81
CA LEU A 48 1.58 -3.65 1.12
C LEU A 48 1.00 -3.60 2.54
N LYS A 49 0.27 -4.63 2.97
CA LYS A 49 -0.21 -4.74 4.36
C LYS A 49 0.93 -4.63 5.36
N ARG A 50 2.02 -5.35 5.12
CA ARG A 50 3.20 -5.31 5.99
C ARG A 50 3.84 -3.94 6.00
N ALA A 51 3.96 -3.28 4.85
CA ALA A 51 4.49 -1.92 4.77
C ALA A 51 3.65 -0.93 5.61
N HIS A 52 2.32 -1.04 5.56
CA HIS A 52 1.41 -0.24 6.41
C HIS A 52 1.56 -0.55 7.90
N LYS A 53 1.64 -1.84 8.27
CA LYS A 53 1.88 -2.25 9.67
C LYS A 53 3.25 -1.76 10.18
N ALA A 54 4.27 -1.79 9.33
CA ALA A 54 5.61 -1.27 9.65
C ALA A 54 5.59 0.26 9.82
N SER A 55 4.87 0.98 8.97
CA SER A 55 4.69 2.43 9.08
C SER A 55 3.97 2.81 10.39
N ASP A 56 2.88 2.13 10.74
CA ASP A 56 2.17 2.34 12.03
C ASP A 56 3.08 2.07 13.24
N LEU A 57 3.92 1.03 13.20
CA LEU A 57 4.92 0.78 14.23
C LEU A 57 5.95 1.91 14.33
N LEU A 58 6.45 2.41 13.20
CA LEU A 58 7.40 3.53 13.17
C LEU A 58 6.79 4.81 13.74
N ASP A 59 5.52 5.10 13.43
CA ASP A 59 4.81 6.25 13.98
C ASP A 59 4.64 6.14 15.49
N ARG A 60 4.28 4.96 16.00
CA ARG A 60 4.20 4.68 17.45
C ARG A 60 5.56 4.86 18.12
N VAL A 61 6.63 4.31 17.55
CA VAL A 61 8.01 4.48 18.04
C VAL A 61 8.38 5.96 18.10
N THR A 62 8.13 6.70 17.02
CA THR A 62 8.43 8.13 16.91
C THR A 62 7.66 8.93 17.97
N SER A 63 6.37 8.62 18.17
CA SER A 63 5.54 9.26 19.20
C SER A 63 6.09 9.01 20.62
N ARG A 64 6.54 7.79 20.92
CA ARG A 64 7.16 7.47 22.22
C ARG A 64 8.47 8.22 22.43
N PHE A 65 9.33 8.31 21.41
CA PHE A 65 10.57 9.08 21.52
C PHE A 65 10.31 10.59 21.64
N GLN A 66 9.33 11.14 20.93
CA GLN A 66 8.94 12.55 21.11
C GLN A 66 8.44 12.85 22.54
N TYR A 67 7.72 11.91 23.15
CA TYR A 67 7.35 12.02 24.56
C TYR A 67 8.57 12.01 25.47
N LEU A 68 9.51 11.09 25.24
CA LEU A 68 10.76 11.00 25.99
C LEU A 68 11.63 12.25 25.85
N ASP A 69 11.73 12.83 24.65
CA ASP A 69 12.47 14.06 24.41
C ASP A 69 11.91 15.23 25.24
N ARG A 70 10.58 15.37 25.27
CA ARG A 70 9.91 16.38 26.12
C ARG A 70 10.12 16.10 27.61
N PHE A 71 10.07 14.83 27.99
CA PHE A 71 10.31 14.42 29.38
C PHE A 71 11.75 14.76 29.84
N TYR A 72 12.76 14.55 28.99
CA TYR A 72 14.15 14.87 29.31
C TYR A 72 14.49 16.36 29.19
N ALA A 73 13.79 17.11 28.34
CA ALA A 73 13.90 18.57 28.28
C ALA A 73 13.52 19.22 29.62
N ASP A 74 12.62 18.59 30.39
CA ASP A 74 12.26 18.97 31.77
C ASP A 74 11.89 20.46 31.90
N GLU A 75 11.08 20.99 30.97
CA GLU A 75 10.74 22.43 30.90
C GLU A 75 10.12 22.97 32.20
N HIS A 76 9.38 22.12 32.93
CA HIS A 76 8.72 22.47 34.20
C HIS A 76 9.52 22.05 35.44
N GLY A 77 10.66 21.38 35.28
CA GLY A 77 11.50 20.89 36.37
C GLY A 77 10.83 19.80 37.22
N ASP A 78 9.76 19.17 36.74
CA ASP A 78 9.00 18.17 37.49
C ASP A 78 9.81 16.88 37.69
N ARG A 79 10.62 16.50 36.69
CA ARG A 79 11.55 15.36 36.82
C ARG A 79 12.63 15.67 37.85
N SER A 80 13.21 16.86 37.79
CA SER A 80 14.22 17.30 38.75
C SER A 80 13.66 17.36 40.18
N ARG A 81 12.41 17.81 40.36
CA ARG A 81 11.72 17.86 41.65
C ARG A 81 11.44 16.46 42.21
N GLU A 82 11.00 15.54 41.37
CA GLU A 82 10.81 14.14 41.78
C GLU A 82 12.15 13.50 42.16
N LEU A 83 13.21 13.73 41.38
CA LEU A 83 14.54 13.22 41.69
C LEU A 83 15.06 13.79 43.01
N GLU A 84 14.87 15.09 43.25
CA GLU A 84 15.24 15.77 44.49
C GLU A 84 14.47 15.18 45.68
N SER A 85 13.17 14.89 45.53
CA SER A 85 12.36 14.22 46.56
C SER A 85 12.79 12.79 46.87
N LEU A 86 13.40 12.09 45.91
CA LEU A 86 13.96 10.74 46.11
C LEU A 86 15.40 10.78 46.61
N SER A 87 16.11 11.88 46.37
CA SER A 87 17.49 12.10 46.78
C SER A 87 17.58 12.46 48.26
N SER A 88 18.71 12.13 48.89
CA SER A 88 18.96 12.51 50.27
C SER A 88 19.39 13.98 50.37
N HIS A 89 18.58 14.83 51.01
CA HIS A 89 19.08 16.14 51.45
C HIS A 89 19.95 15.95 52.69
N PRO A 90 21.25 16.32 52.67
CA PRO A 90 22.02 16.40 53.90
C PRO A 90 21.40 17.49 54.77
N ASN A 91 20.80 17.09 55.89
CA ASN A 91 20.26 18.03 56.87
C ASN A 91 21.44 18.81 57.49
N THR A 92 21.73 20.00 56.99
CA THR A 92 22.86 20.83 57.44
C THR A 92 22.68 21.40 58.86
N ASN A 93 21.57 21.10 59.56
CA ASN A 93 21.27 21.63 60.88
C ASN A 93 20.93 20.59 61.97
N ALA A 94 21.13 19.28 61.74
CA ALA A 94 20.90 18.27 62.78
C ALA A 94 22.22 17.88 63.48
N LEU A 95 22.54 18.58 64.56
CA LEU A 95 23.69 18.24 65.42
C LEU A 95 23.44 17.02 66.33
N ASN A 96 22.23 16.46 66.40
CA ASN A 96 21.93 15.26 67.18
C ASN A 96 20.69 14.56 66.60
N ASP A 97 20.85 13.64 65.66
CA ASP A 97 20.13 12.35 65.64
C ASP A 97 20.59 11.55 64.42
N GLU A 98 20.98 10.30 64.66
CA GLU A 98 21.47 9.39 63.65
C GLU A 98 20.32 8.87 62.74
N GLN A 99 20.55 8.98 61.43
CA GLN A 99 20.23 7.96 60.43
C GLN A 99 18.80 7.77 59.85
N ASP A 100 17.71 8.36 60.33
CA ASP A 100 16.36 7.89 59.89
C ASP A 100 15.60 8.71 58.82
N GLY A 101 16.03 9.94 58.47
CA GLY A 101 15.28 10.82 57.55
C GLY A 101 15.74 10.84 56.09
N THR A 102 16.87 10.20 55.78
CA THR A 102 17.67 10.44 54.57
C THR A 102 17.02 9.90 53.27
N PHE A 103 16.14 8.90 53.38
CA PHE A 103 15.48 8.24 52.23
C PHE A 103 14.02 7.85 52.53
N THR A 104 13.34 8.58 53.42
CA THR A 104 12.00 8.19 53.91
C THR A 104 10.97 8.01 52.78
N GLU A 105 10.94 8.92 51.82
CA GLU A 105 10.01 8.84 50.66
C GLU A 105 10.32 7.65 49.75
N PHE A 106 11.62 7.34 49.54
CA PHE A 106 12.05 6.18 48.78
C PHE A 106 11.58 4.87 49.43
N TYR A 107 11.79 4.71 50.75
CA TYR A 107 11.37 3.51 51.46
C TYR A 107 9.85 3.36 51.53
N HIS A 108 9.12 4.46 51.62
CA HIS A 108 7.66 4.45 51.55
C HIS A 108 7.14 3.94 50.19
N ARG A 109 7.70 4.44 49.07
CA ARG A 109 7.36 3.93 47.73
C ARG A 109 7.75 2.46 47.56
N LEU A 110 8.90 2.04 48.10
CA LEU A 110 9.33 0.64 48.08
C LEU A 110 8.38 -0.28 48.84
N SER A 111 7.86 0.15 50.01
CA SER A 111 6.86 -0.63 50.77
C SER A 111 5.61 -0.87 49.93
N LYS A 112 5.08 0.18 49.29
CA LYS A 112 3.91 0.07 48.40
C LYS A 112 4.12 -0.91 47.26
N ILE A 113 5.30 -0.90 46.63
CA ILE A 113 5.64 -1.85 45.54
C ILE A 113 5.67 -3.28 46.07
N LYS A 114 6.30 -3.52 47.23
CA LYS A 114 6.34 -4.84 47.87
C LYS A 114 4.93 -5.34 48.21
N GLU A 115 4.10 -4.50 48.83
CA GLU A 115 2.71 -4.82 49.14
C GLU A 115 1.90 -5.19 47.89
N TYR A 116 2.15 -4.51 46.75
CA TYR A 116 1.54 -4.87 45.48
C TYR A 116 1.97 -6.26 44.99
N HIS A 117 3.28 -6.55 44.98
CA HIS A 117 3.79 -7.86 44.57
C HIS A 117 3.36 -9.00 45.50
N ASP A 118 3.28 -8.74 46.80
CA ASP A 118 2.75 -9.70 47.79
C ASP A 118 1.27 -9.98 47.56
N LYS A 119 0.50 -8.97 47.14
CA LYS A 119 -0.93 -9.08 46.82
C LYS A 119 -1.19 -9.76 45.48
N TYR A 120 -0.27 -9.65 44.53
CA TYR A 120 -0.39 -10.23 43.18
C TYR A 120 0.83 -11.10 42.80
N PRO A 121 1.07 -12.25 43.48
CA PRO A 121 2.25 -13.10 43.22
C PRO A 121 2.24 -13.78 41.85
N SER A 122 1.07 -13.91 41.25
CA SER A 122 0.84 -14.55 39.94
C SER A 122 0.47 -13.56 38.85
N ALA A 123 0.68 -12.25 39.07
CA ALA A 123 0.57 -11.29 37.99
C ALA A 123 1.58 -11.69 36.89
N LEU A 124 1.05 -12.16 35.77
CA LEU A 124 1.87 -12.51 34.61
C LEU A 124 2.61 -11.25 34.15
N LEU A 125 3.84 -11.43 33.69
CA LEU A 125 4.55 -10.41 32.93
C LEU A 125 3.62 -9.93 31.82
N ASP A 126 3.41 -8.61 31.76
CA ASP A 126 2.52 -7.99 30.81
C ASP A 126 2.84 -8.50 29.40
N ASN A 127 1.94 -9.33 28.86
CA ASN A 127 2.20 -10.05 27.62
C ASN A 127 1.99 -9.05 26.49
N PHE A 128 3.08 -8.37 26.10
CA PHE A 128 3.02 -7.33 25.09
C PHE A 128 2.48 -7.91 23.79
N ASN A 129 1.25 -7.52 23.46
CA ASN A 129 0.65 -7.80 22.18
C ASN A 129 0.49 -6.47 21.45
N VAL A 130 1.12 -6.33 20.29
CA VAL A 130 0.90 -5.15 19.45
C VAL A 130 -0.48 -5.27 18.85
N ASP A 131 -1.39 -4.42 19.32
CA ASP A 131 -2.72 -4.33 18.75
C ASP A 131 -2.69 -3.49 17.46
N PHE A 132 -3.02 -4.13 16.34
CA PHE A 132 -3.24 -3.50 15.04
C PHE A 132 -4.72 -3.27 14.74
N SER A 133 -5.63 -3.54 15.68
CA SER A 133 -7.08 -3.42 15.49
C SER A 133 -7.50 -2.02 15.04
N ALA A 134 -6.83 -0.96 15.50
CA ALA A 134 -7.10 0.41 15.06
C ALA A 134 -6.81 0.63 13.57
N LEU A 135 -5.73 0.03 13.05
CA LEU A 135 -5.36 0.05 11.64
C LEU A 135 -6.33 -0.82 10.82
N GLU A 136 -6.68 -1.99 11.35
CA GLU A 136 -7.59 -2.95 10.70
C GLU A 136 -9.05 -2.46 10.66
N SER A 137 -9.44 -1.63 11.63
CA SER A 137 -10.79 -1.01 11.72
C SER A 137 -10.89 0.31 10.95
N GLY A 138 -9.82 0.80 10.33
CA GLY A 138 -9.83 1.98 9.45
C GLY A 138 -9.95 3.34 10.16
N GLY A 139 -9.75 3.41 11.48
CA GLY A 139 -9.97 4.62 12.28
C GLY A 139 -8.92 5.73 12.13
N ALA A 140 -7.78 5.46 11.49
CA ALA A 140 -6.62 6.36 11.50
C ALA A 140 -6.50 7.29 10.27
N PHE A 141 -7.25 7.08 9.19
CA PHE A 141 -6.94 7.71 7.90
C PHE A 141 -7.58 9.09 7.67
N ASN A 142 -8.33 9.65 8.64
CA ASN A 142 -9.07 10.91 8.47
C ASN A 142 -8.60 12.09 9.35
N THR A 143 -7.41 12.03 9.94
CA THR A 143 -6.91 13.12 10.81
C THR A 143 -5.51 13.58 10.45
N SER A 144 -5.39 14.34 9.37
CA SER A 144 -4.27 15.27 9.18
C SER A 144 -4.69 16.74 9.20
N ALA A 145 -5.94 17.08 9.58
CA ALA A 145 -6.38 18.49 9.59
C ALA A 145 -7.57 18.85 10.52
N ALA A 146 -7.85 18.12 11.61
CA ALA A 146 -8.88 18.52 12.58
C ALA A 146 -8.32 18.51 14.01
N ARG A 147 -8.58 19.62 14.71
CA ARG A 147 -7.99 20.01 15.99
C ARG A 147 -8.34 19.06 17.15
N LEU A 148 -7.41 19.00 18.08
CA LEU A 148 -7.27 18.16 19.27
C LEU A 148 -8.26 18.42 20.43
N ASP A 149 -9.49 18.91 20.20
CA ASP A 149 -10.27 19.53 21.29
C ASP A 149 -11.69 19.01 21.55
N ASP A 150 -12.10 17.81 21.08
CA ASP A 150 -13.48 17.35 21.36
C ASP A 150 -13.69 15.83 21.48
N ILE A 151 -12.87 15.16 22.29
CA ILE A 151 -13.14 13.78 22.75
C ILE A 151 -13.28 13.78 24.28
N ALA A 152 -14.35 14.39 24.77
CA ALA A 152 -14.71 14.35 26.18
C ALA A 152 -16.24 14.32 26.39
N ALA A 153 -16.93 13.33 25.81
CA ALA A 153 -18.22 12.87 26.33
C ALA A 153 -18.68 11.60 25.59
N VAL A 154 -18.62 10.45 26.26
CA VAL A 154 -19.73 9.47 26.39
C VAL A 154 -19.15 8.29 27.19
N GLY A 155 -19.67 8.13 28.40
CA GLY A 155 -19.20 7.15 29.37
C GLY A 155 -19.84 5.78 29.23
N GLY A 156 -19.20 4.82 29.91
CA GLY A 156 -19.85 3.87 30.81
C GLY A 156 -20.60 2.70 30.16
N GLY A 157 -19.92 1.56 30.06
CA GLY A 157 -20.54 0.25 29.85
C GLY A 157 -19.55 -0.87 30.08
N GLU A 158 -19.48 -1.38 31.32
CA GLU A 158 -18.69 -2.55 31.70
C GLU A 158 -19.31 -3.86 31.17
N GLY A 159 -18.45 -4.79 30.73
CA GLY A 159 -18.70 -6.23 30.79
C GLY A 159 -19.04 -6.93 29.47
N GLY A 160 -18.06 -7.65 28.89
CA GLY A 160 -18.32 -8.64 27.85
C GLY A 160 -17.07 -9.09 27.09
N ASN A 161 -16.73 -10.38 27.23
CA ASN A 161 -15.62 -11.09 26.61
C ASN A 161 -15.31 -10.72 25.14
N GLY A 162 -14.01 -10.68 24.85
CA GLY A 162 -13.46 -10.55 23.51
C GLY A 162 -13.97 -11.64 22.57
N SER A 163 -14.60 -11.19 21.49
CA SER A 163 -14.70 -11.92 20.25
C SER A 163 -14.55 -10.88 19.15
N GLY A 164 -13.57 -11.08 18.27
CA GLY A 164 -13.27 -10.17 17.17
C GLY A 164 -14.52 -9.90 16.34
N TYR A 165 -15.06 -8.70 16.46
CA TYR A 165 -15.97 -8.16 15.47
C TYR A 165 -15.13 -7.78 14.27
N ALA A 166 -14.98 -8.74 13.34
CA ALA A 166 -14.75 -8.40 11.95
C ALA A 166 -15.89 -7.44 11.55
N ASP A 167 -15.53 -6.20 11.30
CA ASP A 167 -16.42 -5.15 10.80
C ASP A 167 -17.22 -5.67 9.59
N GLY A 168 -18.51 -5.34 9.55
CA GLY A 168 -19.61 -6.06 8.86
C GLY A 168 -19.55 -6.11 7.32
N THR A 169 -18.41 -5.84 6.72
CA THR A 169 -18.15 -5.93 5.28
C THR A 169 -17.19 -7.06 4.91
N GLY A 170 -16.46 -7.65 5.86
CA GLY A 170 -15.43 -8.66 5.58
C GLY A 170 -14.28 -8.17 4.67
N MET A 171 -14.28 -6.87 4.34
CA MET A 171 -13.30 -6.23 3.46
C MET A 171 -12.05 -5.89 4.25
N ASP A 172 -10.92 -6.21 3.65
CA ASP A 172 -9.58 -5.92 4.15
C ASP A 172 -9.33 -4.42 4.30
N PHE A 173 -8.45 -4.00 5.21
CA PHE A 173 -8.16 -2.57 5.39
C PHE A 173 -7.51 -1.96 4.13
N ILE A 174 -6.76 -2.76 3.36
CA ILE A 174 -6.22 -2.36 2.07
C ILE A 174 -7.34 -2.13 1.05
N ASP A 175 -8.36 -3.00 1.00
CA ASP A 175 -9.47 -2.85 0.04
C ASP A 175 -10.33 -1.61 0.34
N ARG A 176 -10.32 -1.14 1.58
CA ARG A 176 -10.97 0.12 1.98
C ARG A 176 -10.17 1.36 1.58
N MET A 177 -8.84 1.22 1.52
CA MET A 177 -7.92 2.30 1.23
C MET A 177 -7.80 2.60 -0.27
N PHE A 178 -7.98 1.56 -1.10
CA PHE A 178 -7.85 1.67 -2.55
C PHE A 178 -9.21 1.56 -3.24
N SER A 179 -9.37 2.32 -4.33
CA SER A 179 -10.45 2.07 -5.28
C SER A 179 -10.24 0.70 -5.94
N GLY A 180 -11.34 0.02 -6.31
CA GLY A 180 -11.25 -1.25 -7.03
C GLY A 180 -10.45 -1.16 -8.32
N GLU A 181 -10.47 0.00 -8.99
CA GLU A 181 -9.68 0.24 -10.21
C GLU A 181 -8.19 0.52 -9.93
N GLU A 182 -7.82 0.98 -8.73
CA GLU A 182 -6.42 1.18 -8.34
C GLU A 182 -5.68 -0.15 -8.07
N MET A 183 -6.43 -1.23 -7.80
CA MET A 183 -5.91 -2.58 -7.54
C MET A 183 -4.74 -2.58 -6.54
N ALA A 184 -5.01 -2.16 -5.30
CA ALA A 184 -4.02 -2.02 -4.22
C ALA A 184 -2.78 -1.17 -4.59
N GLY A 185 -2.91 -0.22 -5.52
CA GLY A 185 -1.82 0.65 -5.96
C GLY A 185 -1.04 0.14 -7.18
N ARG A 186 -1.53 -0.91 -7.84
CA ARG A 186 -0.97 -1.40 -9.10
C ARG A 186 -1.21 -0.44 -10.25
N PHE A 187 -2.35 0.25 -10.24
CA PHE A 187 -2.80 1.16 -11.28
C PHE A 187 -3.28 2.48 -10.68
N LEU A 188 -3.33 3.52 -11.52
CA LEU A 188 -3.91 4.82 -11.17
C LEU A 188 -5.36 4.90 -11.68
N ASP A 189 -6.27 5.31 -10.81
CA ASP A 189 -7.63 5.70 -11.18
C ASP A 189 -7.68 7.20 -11.50
N LEU A 190 -7.53 7.53 -12.79
CA LEU A 190 -7.54 8.90 -13.30
C LEU A 190 -8.84 9.26 -14.01
N TYR A 191 -9.89 8.43 -13.92
CA TYR A 191 -11.13 8.63 -14.67
C TYR A 191 -11.83 9.94 -14.28
N LEU A 192 -11.92 10.21 -12.97
CA LEU A 192 -12.51 11.43 -12.44
C LEU A 192 -11.75 12.69 -12.90
N HIS A 193 -10.42 12.62 -12.93
CA HIS A 193 -9.58 13.73 -13.38
C HIS A 193 -9.67 13.93 -14.90
N HIS A 194 -9.82 12.85 -15.67
CA HIS A 194 -10.08 12.95 -17.12
C HIS A 194 -11.41 13.65 -17.40
N GLU A 195 -12.47 13.33 -16.67
CA GLU A 195 -13.76 14.02 -16.80
C GLU A 195 -13.64 15.51 -16.43
N ALA A 196 -12.95 15.81 -15.32
CA ALA A 196 -12.68 17.19 -14.92
C ALA A 196 -11.87 17.95 -15.99
N TYR A 197 -10.90 17.30 -16.64
CA TYR A 197 -10.11 17.86 -17.74
C TYR A 197 -10.98 18.16 -18.97
N LEU A 198 -11.89 17.25 -19.35
CA LEU A 198 -12.82 17.46 -20.47
C LEU A 198 -13.80 18.61 -20.23
N ASN A 199 -14.09 18.90 -18.95
CA ASN A 199 -14.95 20.01 -18.54
C ASN A 199 -14.24 21.38 -18.57
N LEU A 200 -12.92 21.42 -18.77
CA LEU A 200 -12.16 22.66 -18.91
C LEU A 200 -12.51 23.39 -20.21
N LYS A 201 -12.62 24.72 -20.14
CA LYS A 201 -13.05 25.53 -21.29
C LYS A 201 -11.98 25.55 -22.37
N GLY A 202 -12.36 25.02 -23.54
CA GLY A 202 -11.64 25.09 -24.81
C GLY A 202 -10.29 24.35 -24.84
N VAL A 203 -10.21 23.33 -23.99
CA VAL A 203 -9.24 22.23 -24.10
C VAL A 203 -9.69 21.25 -25.20
N LYS A 204 -8.74 20.65 -25.92
CA LYS A 204 -9.03 19.63 -26.93
C LYS A 204 -9.54 18.36 -26.22
N ARG A 205 -10.67 17.82 -26.68
CA ARG A 205 -11.16 16.53 -26.21
C ARG A 205 -10.21 15.43 -26.65
N ILE A 206 -9.68 14.69 -25.69
CA ILE A 206 -8.76 13.56 -25.89
C ILE A 206 -9.35 12.29 -25.28
N SER A 207 -8.94 11.12 -25.79
CA SER A 207 -9.30 9.83 -25.21
C SER A 207 -8.66 9.66 -23.83
N TYR A 208 -9.18 8.72 -23.02
CA TYR A 208 -8.63 8.43 -21.71
C TYR A 208 -7.17 7.94 -21.77
N THR A 209 -6.83 7.10 -22.75
CA THR A 209 -5.45 6.63 -22.97
C THR A 209 -4.50 7.76 -23.35
N ALA A 210 -4.93 8.69 -24.19
CA ALA A 210 -4.14 9.87 -24.54
C ALA A 210 -3.98 10.81 -23.33
N TYR A 211 -5.00 10.92 -22.47
CA TYR A 211 -4.91 11.68 -21.22
C TYR A 211 -3.88 11.09 -20.26
N ILE A 212 -3.80 9.77 -20.12
CA ILE A 212 -2.76 9.10 -19.30
C ILE A 212 -1.35 9.45 -19.81
N ASP A 213 -1.15 9.61 -21.12
CA ASP A 213 0.15 10.01 -21.70
C ASP A 213 0.46 11.50 -21.55
N ASP A 214 -0.56 12.34 -21.35
CA ASP A 214 -0.47 13.80 -21.44
C ASP A 214 -0.67 14.52 -20.09
N PHE A 215 -1.07 13.84 -19.01
CA PHE A 215 -1.38 14.51 -17.74
C PHE A 215 -0.17 15.16 -17.04
N ASP A 216 1.05 14.78 -17.43
CA ASP A 216 2.32 15.39 -17.00
C ASP A 216 2.72 16.59 -17.89
N LYS A 217 2.12 16.75 -19.07
CA LYS A 217 2.40 17.85 -20.01
C LYS A 217 1.58 19.08 -19.66
N LEU A 218 1.69 19.56 -18.43
CA LEU A 218 0.92 20.69 -17.93
C LEU A 218 1.56 22.04 -18.28
N ALA A 219 2.89 22.09 -18.39
CA ALA A 219 3.66 23.31 -18.63
C ALA A 219 4.37 23.30 -20.00
N GLY A 220 4.79 24.48 -20.46
CA GLY A 220 5.59 24.61 -21.69
C GLY A 220 4.83 24.53 -23.03
N PRO A 221 5.57 24.49 -24.16
CA PRO A 221 5.03 24.40 -25.52
C PRO A 221 4.40 23.05 -25.86
N SER A 222 4.67 22.03 -25.04
CA SER A 222 4.06 20.70 -25.13
C SER A 222 2.67 20.63 -24.48
N SER A 223 2.24 21.68 -23.76
CA SER A 223 0.96 21.70 -23.07
C SER A 223 -0.23 21.76 -24.03
N PRO A 224 -1.20 20.83 -23.94
CA PRO A 224 -2.44 20.90 -24.70
C PRO A 224 -3.42 21.95 -24.16
N ILE A 225 -3.11 22.59 -23.03
CA ILE A 225 -4.01 23.50 -22.31
C ILE A 225 -3.73 24.95 -22.72
N PRO A 226 -4.71 25.66 -23.30
CA PRO A 226 -4.52 27.05 -23.69
C PRO A 226 -4.30 27.98 -22.50
N THR A 227 -3.52 29.05 -22.70
CA THR A 227 -3.21 30.04 -21.66
C THR A 227 -4.44 30.73 -21.06
N TYR A 228 -5.53 30.88 -21.82
CA TYR A 228 -6.79 31.43 -21.28
C TYR A 228 -7.50 30.46 -20.32
N ALA A 229 -7.39 29.15 -20.55
CA ALA A 229 -7.94 28.12 -19.68
C ALA A 229 -7.15 28.07 -18.35
N LYS A 230 -5.84 28.33 -18.41
CA LYS A 230 -4.98 28.45 -17.22
C LYS A 230 -5.37 29.60 -16.28
N LYS A 231 -6.08 30.63 -16.80
CA LYS A 231 -6.60 31.72 -15.96
C LYS A 231 -7.86 31.34 -15.19
N ALA A 232 -8.55 30.27 -15.60
CA ALA A 232 -9.83 29.89 -15.03
C ALA A 232 -9.64 29.19 -13.68
N GLU A 233 -10.51 29.52 -12.72
CA GLU A 233 -10.52 28.89 -11.39
C GLU A 233 -10.77 27.37 -11.48
N THR A 234 -11.55 26.94 -12.48
CA THR A 234 -11.84 25.52 -12.75
C THR A 234 -10.56 24.71 -13.03
N TYR A 235 -9.58 25.32 -13.70
CA TYR A 235 -8.29 24.67 -13.95
C TYR A 235 -7.46 24.55 -12.67
N ARG A 236 -7.44 25.60 -11.84
CA ARG A 236 -6.76 25.57 -10.54
C ARG A 236 -7.32 24.48 -9.64
N ASN A 237 -8.65 24.35 -9.56
CA ASN A 237 -9.30 23.30 -8.77
C ASN A 237 -8.94 21.91 -9.29
N TYR A 238 -8.99 21.70 -10.61
CA TYR A 238 -8.53 20.45 -11.23
C TYR A 238 -7.08 20.09 -10.85
N LEU A 239 -6.15 21.05 -10.88
CA LEU A 239 -4.77 20.80 -10.48
C LEU A 239 -4.64 20.43 -9.00
N VAL A 240 -5.35 21.14 -8.12
CA VAL A 240 -5.36 20.84 -6.68
C VAL A 240 -5.91 19.44 -6.42
N ASP A 241 -7.00 19.06 -7.09
CA ASP A 241 -7.61 17.74 -6.94
C ASP A 241 -6.72 16.63 -7.52
N LEU A 242 -6.03 16.89 -8.63
CA LEU A 242 -5.05 15.96 -9.22
C LEU A 242 -3.85 15.77 -8.29
N ARG A 243 -3.26 16.85 -7.79
CA ARG A 243 -2.16 16.76 -6.83
C ARG A 243 -2.58 16.02 -5.57
N ARG A 244 -3.73 16.36 -4.98
CA ARG A 244 -4.25 15.71 -3.76
C ARG A 244 -4.40 14.21 -3.97
N TYR A 245 -4.90 13.80 -5.14
CA TYR A 245 -4.99 12.40 -5.51
C TYR A 245 -3.60 11.75 -5.61
N LEU A 246 -2.65 12.35 -6.32
CA LEU A 246 -1.29 11.80 -6.47
C LEU A 246 -0.54 11.70 -5.14
N ASP A 247 -0.59 12.74 -4.30
CA ASP A 247 0.00 12.76 -2.96
C ASP A 247 -0.63 11.65 -2.08
N GLY A 248 -1.96 11.54 -2.10
CA GLY A 248 -2.68 10.48 -1.38
C GLY A 248 -2.32 9.09 -1.89
N PHE A 249 -2.26 8.90 -3.21
CA PHE A 249 -1.88 7.64 -3.84
C PHE A 249 -0.45 7.22 -3.46
N LEU A 250 0.51 8.15 -3.47
CA LEU A 250 1.88 7.89 -3.05
C LEU A 250 1.97 7.47 -1.57
N ARG A 251 1.23 8.13 -0.67
CA ARG A 251 1.19 7.74 0.76
C ARG A 251 0.58 6.35 0.96
N LYS A 252 -0.50 6.05 0.23
CA LYS A 252 -1.16 4.74 0.27
C LYS A 252 -0.24 3.63 -0.26
N THR A 253 0.51 3.89 -1.32
CA THR A 253 1.36 2.88 -1.97
C THR A 253 2.73 2.71 -1.33
N GLN A 254 3.31 3.79 -0.80
CA GLN A 254 4.64 3.83 -0.21
C GLN A 254 4.60 4.36 1.23
N PRO A 255 3.98 3.64 2.19
CA PRO A 255 3.82 4.11 3.56
C PRO A 255 5.14 4.21 4.35
N LEU A 256 6.22 3.60 3.85
CA LEU A 256 7.57 3.68 4.43
C LEU A 256 8.40 4.82 3.83
N ALA A 257 7.98 5.40 2.71
CA ALA A 257 8.66 6.54 2.11
C ALA A 257 8.12 7.84 2.73
N ASN A 258 9.02 8.79 2.99
CA ASN A 258 8.62 10.11 3.46
C ASN A 258 8.07 10.95 2.29
N VAL A 259 6.77 10.79 2.00
CA VAL A 259 6.09 11.54 0.93
C VAL A 259 6.07 13.04 1.24
N ASP A 260 6.03 13.44 2.51
CA ASP A 260 6.10 14.86 2.90
C ASP A 260 7.43 15.50 2.52
N GLU A 261 8.54 14.79 2.73
CA GLU A 261 9.87 15.24 2.32
C GLU A 261 9.97 15.34 0.80
N LEU A 262 9.41 14.37 0.08
CA LEU A 262 9.37 14.40 -1.39
C LEU A 262 8.61 15.62 -1.91
N SER A 263 7.41 15.87 -1.38
CA SER A 263 6.59 17.01 -1.81
C SER A 263 7.23 18.34 -1.39
N SER A 264 7.91 18.39 -0.23
CA SER A 264 8.67 19.56 0.23
C SER A 264 9.90 19.84 -0.64
N GLU A 265 10.62 18.80 -1.06
CA GLU A 265 11.76 18.92 -1.98
C GLU A 265 11.29 19.39 -3.38
N ALA A 266 10.14 18.90 -3.84
CA ALA A 266 9.51 19.39 -5.06
C ALA A 266 9.13 20.89 -4.94
N GLU A 267 8.61 21.32 -3.79
CA GLU A 267 8.29 22.72 -3.50
C GLU A 267 9.54 23.60 -3.41
N ARG A 268 10.61 23.14 -2.75
CA ARG A 268 11.88 23.85 -2.65
C ARG A 268 12.51 24.06 -4.01
N ARG A 269 12.59 23.01 -4.83
CA ARG A 269 13.12 23.12 -6.20
C ARG A 269 12.26 24.02 -7.07
N PHE A 270 10.94 23.99 -6.91
CA PHE A 270 10.07 24.93 -7.60
C PHE A 270 10.40 26.38 -7.23
N GLU A 271 10.60 26.68 -5.94
CA GLU A 271 10.93 28.04 -5.50
C GLU A 271 12.25 28.50 -6.12
N GLU A 272 13.27 27.64 -6.13
CA GLU A 272 14.56 27.91 -6.78
C GLU A 272 14.40 28.16 -8.30
N GLU A 273 13.64 27.32 -9.01
CA GLU A 273 13.42 27.47 -10.44
C GLU A 273 12.52 28.67 -10.78
N TRP A 274 11.61 29.04 -9.87
CA TRP A 274 10.75 30.22 -10.00
C TRP A 274 11.53 31.52 -9.82
N ASP A 275 12.41 31.56 -8.82
CA ASP A 275 13.28 32.71 -8.55
C ASP A 275 14.33 32.89 -9.65
N ASN A 276 14.86 31.78 -10.19
CA ASN A 276 15.78 31.79 -11.33
C ASN A 276 15.08 32.03 -12.68
N GLY A 277 13.75 31.94 -12.74
CA GLY A 277 12.98 32.10 -13.97
C GLY A 277 13.20 31.00 -15.01
N THR A 278 13.67 29.82 -14.59
CA THR A 278 13.99 28.67 -15.46
C THR A 278 12.81 27.73 -15.66
N LEU A 279 11.66 28.00 -15.04
CA LEU A 279 10.46 27.18 -15.18
C LEU A 279 9.87 27.26 -16.60
N GLU A 280 9.82 26.10 -17.25
CA GLU A 280 9.27 25.93 -18.59
C GLU A 280 7.81 26.39 -18.65
N GLY A 281 7.48 27.28 -19.60
CA GLY A 281 6.13 27.85 -19.75
C GLY A 281 5.76 28.95 -18.74
N TRP A 282 6.60 29.22 -17.74
CA TRP A 282 6.43 30.29 -16.76
C TRP A 282 7.63 31.25 -16.67
N GLU A 283 8.51 31.26 -17.67
CA GLU A 283 9.73 32.09 -17.74
C GLU A 283 9.49 33.60 -17.46
N GLN A 284 8.29 34.12 -17.76
CA GLN A 284 7.91 35.51 -17.50
C GLN A 284 7.06 35.69 -16.23
N GLN A 285 7.12 34.74 -15.29
CA GLN A 285 6.44 34.76 -13.99
C GLN A 285 4.95 35.15 -14.08
N GLY A 286 4.25 34.63 -15.09
CA GLY A 286 2.83 34.86 -15.28
C GLY A 286 2.44 36.10 -16.08
N ALA A 287 3.39 36.91 -16.57
CA ALA A 287 3.05 38.05 -17.45
C ALA A 287 2.35 37.62 -18.75
N GLN A 288 2.67 36.44 -19.28
CA GLN A 288 2.01 35.90 -20.49
C GLN A 288 0.58 35.40 -20.22
N VAL A 289 0.32 34.89 -19.02
CA VAL A 289 -0.95 34.24 -18.65
C VAL A 289 -1.88 35.22 -17.94
N PHE A 290 -1.42 36.02 -17.00
CA PHE A 290 -2.24 36.94 -16.21
C PHE A 290 -1.95 38.42 -16.48
N GLY A 291 -0.96 38.75 -17.31
CA GLY A 291 -0.72 40.12 -17.75
C GLY A 291 -1.88 40.65 -18.60
N GLY A 292 -2.38 41.83 -18.24
CA GLY A 292 -3.30 42.59 -19.10
C GLY A 292 -2.58 42.93 -20.40
N GLY A 293 -3.21 42.63 -21.54
CA GLY A 293 -2.58 42.69 -22.86
C GLY A 293 -1.97 44.06 -23.17
N THR A 294 -0.66 44.18 -23.01
CA THR A 294 0.18 45.11 -23.77
C THR A 294 0.93 44.29 -24.80
N GLY A 295 0.72 44.60 -26.08
CA GLY A 295 1.06 43.74 -27.20
C GLY A 295 2.52 43.28 -27.25
N LYS A 296 2.70 42.03 -27.68
CA LYS A 296 3.92 41.44 -28.26
C LYS A 296 5.25 41.91 -27.63
N SER A 297 5.60 41.36 -26.47
CA SER A 297 7.00 41.25 -26.06
C SER A 297 7.60 39.99 -26.69
N LYS A 298 8.01 40.09 -27.96
CA LYS A 298 8.99 39.17 -28.55
C LYS A 298 10.36 39.82 -28.35
N ALA A 299 10.90 39.70 -27.13
CA ALA A 299 12.25 40.13 -26.79
C ALA A 299 12.89 39.04 -25.95
N ASN A 300 13.49 38.06 -26.64
CA ASN A 300 14.73 37.36 -26.31
C ASN A 300 14.80 36.02 -27.06
N ALA A 301 15.10 36.11 -28.36
CA ALA A 301 15.71 35.05 -29.16
C ALA A 301 16.06 35.64 -30.55
N ALA A 302 17.09 36.48 -30.61
CA ALA A 302 17.81 36.83 -31.84
C ALA A 302 19.02 37.71 -31.50
N GLY A 303 20.06 37.10 -30.93
CA GLY A 303 21.39 37.66 -31.01
C GLY A 303 21.93 37.45 -32.42
N SER A 304 22.21 38.58 -33.09
CA SER A 304 23.03 38.73 -34.30
C SER A 304 22.35 38.73 -35.68
N LEU A 305 22.35 39.95 -36.24
CA LEU A 305 22.52 40.32 -37.66
C LEU A 305 21.29 40.31 -38.58
N ALA A 306 20.46 41.34 -38.42
CA ALA A 306 19.84 42.03 -39.55
C ALA A 306 20.19 43.53 -39.48
N ALA A 307 21.12 43.95 -40.32
CA ALA A 307 21.23 45.33 -40.77
C ALA A 307 20.14 45.54 -41.83
N GLU A 308 19.22 46.49 -41.58
CA GLU A 308 18.79 47.53 -42.53
C GLU A 308 17.53 48.27 -42.01
N GLY A 309 17.72 49.57 -41.73
CA GLY A 309 16.77 50.65 -42.03
C GLY A 309 15.35 50.61 -41.45
N GLY A 310 15.16 51.15 -40.24
CA GLY A 310 13.82 51.42 -39.72
C GLY A 310 13.78 52.31 -38.47
N GLN A 311 14.44 53.47 -38.49
CA GLN A 311 14.27 54.47 -37.43
C GLN A 311 12.87 55.09 -37.54
N GLY A 312 11.91 54.62 -36.74
CA GLY A 312 10.64 55.31 -36.58
C GLY A 312 10.77 56.49 -35.61
N ILE A 313 10.03 57.57 -35.85
CA ILE A 313 10.12 58.84 -35.12
C ILE A 313 8.94 58.96 -34.16
N TRP A 314 9.24 59.31 -32.90
CA TRP A 314 8.27 59.54 -31.85
C TRP A 314 7.91 61.02 -31.71
N CYS A 315 6.61 61.35 -31.64
CA CYS A 315 6.16 62.71 -31.31
C CYS A 315 5.83 62.84 -29.82
N GLY A 316 6.59 63.66 -29.10
CA GLY A 316 6.32 63.97 -27.68
C GLY A 316 5.03 64.78 -27.44
N ALA A 317 4.56 65.56 -28.42
CA ALA A 317 3.32 66.33 -28.26
C ALA A 317 2.04 65.50 -28.43
N CYS A 318 2.09 64.49 -29.31
CA CYS A 318 0.95 63.65 -29.63
C CYS A 318 1.01 62.26 -28.99
N ASN A 319 2.14 61.89 -28.36
CA ASN A 319 2.45 60.55 -27.86
C ASN A 319 2.14 59.44 -28.88
N ARG A 320 2.61 59.61 -30.11
CA ARG A 320 2.41 58.66 -31.23
C ARG A 320 3.70 58.38 -31.97
N PHE A 321 3.83 57.13 -32.42
CA PHE A 321 4.96 56.63 -33.20
C PHE A 321 4.66 56.68 -34.70
N TYR A 322 5.60 57.18 -35.49
CA TYR A 322 5.49 57.31 -36.94
C TYR A 322 6.61 56.52 -37.63
N SER A 323 6.25 55.62 -38.53
CA SER A 323 7.21 54.73 -39.22
C SER A 323 7.98 55.40 -40.37
N LYS A 324 7.54 56.57 -40.85
CA LYS A 324 8.17 57.32 -41.95
C LYS A 324 8.29 58.80 -41.59
N GLN A 325 9.44 59.42 -41.89
CA GLN A 325 9.68 60.85 -41.68
C GLN A 325 8.65 61.74 -42.40
N THR A 326 8.28 61.40 -43.63
CA THR A 326 7.28 62.17 -44.40
C THR A 326 5.90 62.22 -43.75
N VAL A 327 5.50 61.15 -43.05
CA VAL A 327 4.24 61.08 -42.31
C VAL A 327 4.35 61.89 -41.01
N TYR A 328 5.51 61.84 -40.35
CA TYR A 328 5.79 62.68 -39.19
C TYR A 328 5.73 64.18 -39.55
N ASP A 329 6.37 64.61 -40.64
CA ASP A 329 6.41 66.02 -41.05
C ASP A 329 5.04 66.55 -41.52
N ALA A 330 4.21 65.69 -42.11
CA ALA A 330 2.82 66.01 -42.39
C ALA A 330 1.99 66.14 -41.10
N HIS A 331 2.25 65.29 -40.11
CA HIS A 331 1.55 65.34 -38.83
C HIS A 331 1.86 66.63 -38.03
N LEU A 332 3.09 67.15 -38.10
CA LEU A 332 3.49 68.38 -37.42
C LEU A 332 2.67 69.59 -37.86
N ARG A 333 2.22 69.60 -39.11
CA ARG A 333 1.37 70.66 -39.70
C ARG A 333 -0.13 70.44 -39.48
N SER A 334 -0.52 69.31 -38.88
CA SER A 334 -1.93 69.00 -38.65
C SER A 334 -2.51 69.84 -37.50
N PRO A 335 -3.80 70.24 -37.57
CA PRO A 335 -4.43 71.05 -36.51
C PRO A 335 -4.46 70.32 -35.16
N LYS A 336 -4.40 68.98 -35.17
CA LYS A 336 -4.32 68.16 -33.96
C LYS A 336 -2.96 68.30 -33.27
N HIS A 337 -1.86 68.26 -34.02
CA HIS A 337 -0.52 68.47 -33.47
C HIS A 337 -0.36 69.90 -32.95
N LEU A 338 -0.76 70.91 -33.73
CA LEU A 338 -0.66 72.32 -33.32
C LEU A 338 -1.41 72.60 -32.01
N LYS A 339 -2.60 72.00 -31.83
CA LYS A 339 -3.37 72.13 -30.58
C LYS A 339 -2.71 71.41 -29.39
N ALA A 340 -2.06 70.27 -29.63
CA ALA A 340 -1.35 69.50 -28.60
C ALA A 340 -0.03 70.18 -28.21
N ALA A 341 0.72 70.71 -29.19
CA ALA A 341 1.93 71.50 -28.98
C ALA A 341 1.64 72.79 -28.20
N ALA A 342 0.58 73.54 -28.56
CA ALA A 342 0.16 74.74 -27.84
C ALA A 342 -0.39 74.48 -26.43
N ARG A 343 -0.77 73.23 -26.10
CA ARG A 343 -1.13 72.81 -24.74
C ARG A 343 0.13 72.55 -23.90
N LEU A 344 1.10 71.83 -24.47
CA LEU A 344 2.40 71.58 -23.84
C LEU A 344 3.17 72.87 -23.57
N GLU A 345 3.14 73.83 -24.51
CA GLU A 345 3.79 75.12 -24.34
C GLU A 345 3.12 75.95 -23.23
N ARG A 346 1.79 75.89 -23.10
CA ARG A 346 1.06 76.50 -21.98
C ARG A 346 1.39 75.83 -20.63
N GLU A 347 1.50 74.51 -20.61
CA GLU A 347 1.89 73.77 -19.40
C GLU A 347 3.35 74.08 -18.98
N GLN A 348 4.26 74.27 -19.94
CA GLN A 348 5.65 74.67 -19.69
C GLN A 348 5.77 76.12 -19.18
N LEU A 349 5.00 77.06 -19.75
CA LEU A 349 4.96 78.45 -19.28
C LEU A 349 4.36 78.56 -17.87
N GLN A 350 3.37 77.73 -17.54
CA GLN A 350 2.77 77.68 -16.21
C GLN A 350 3.72 77.09 -15.15
N HIS A 351 4.67 76.23 -15.55
CA HIS A 351 5.73 75.73 -14.67
C HIS A 351 6.94 76.67 -14.52
N GLN A 352 7.15 77.62 -15.44
CA GLN A 352 8.21 78.63 -15.33
C GLN A 352 7.79 79.85 -14.50
N GLN A 353 6.51 80.20 -14.45
CA GLN A 353 6.02 81.35 -13.65
C GLN A 353 5.80 81.05 -12.16
N GLY A 354 6.02 79.80 -11.71
CA GLY A 354 5.86 79.38 -10.31
C GLY A 354 7.10 79.46 -9.42
N LYS A 355 8.21 80.07 -9.87
CA LYS A 355 9.47 80.13 -9.10
C LYS A 355 9.84 81.49 -8.50
N ASP A 356 9.14 82.58 -8.82
CA ASP A 356 9.43 83.92 -8.30
C ASP A 356 8.17 84.60 -7.72
N ALA A 357 7.70 84.14 -6.55
CA ALA A 357 6.91 84.93 -5.57
C ALA A 357 6.32 83.99 -4.50
N ALA A 358 7.03 83.83 -3.39
CA ALA A 358 6.47 83.30 -2.15
C ALA A 358 6.49 84.42 -1.11
N GLU A 359 5.37 85.13 -0.92
CA GLU A 359 4.99 85.70 0.39
C GLU A 359 3.55 86.27 0.38
N ILE A 360 2.79 85.90 1.43
CA ILE A 360 1.62 86.58 2.03
C ILE A 360 0.21 86.31 1.42
N SER A 361 -0.34 85.16 1.83
CA SER A 361 -1.55 84.94 2.67
C SER A 361 -2.84 85.81 2.60
N LEU A 362 -3.97 85.05 2.60
CA LEU A 362 -5.31 85.27 3.21
C LEU A 362 -6.33 86.14 2.40
N SER A 363 -7.61 85.77 2.18
CA SER A 363 -8.48 84.80 2.87
C SER A 363 -9.88 84.64 2.21
N ALA A 364 -10.40 83.39 2.21
CA ALA A 364 -11.79 82.93 2.47
C ALA A 364 -12.91 83.02 1.38
N PRO A 365 -14.07 82.30 1.50
CA PRO A 365 -14.29 80.86 1.84
C PRO A 365 -15.44 80.13 1.05
N ALA A 366 -15.38 78.77 1.04
CA ALA A 366 -16.47 77.77 0.95
C ALA A 366 -17.22 77.51 -0.40
N PRO A 367 -17.91 76.35 -0.61
CA PRO A 367 -18.01 75.12 0.19
C PRO A 367 -17.59 73.82 -0.55
N ASN A 368 -17.26 72.79 0.23
CA ASN A 368 -17.01 71.43 -0.19
C ASN A 368 -18.22 70.82 -0.92
N SER A 369 -18.06 70.51 -2.20
CA SER A 369 -18.75 69.41 -2.86
C SER A 369 -17.68 68.44 -3.35
N THR A 370 -17.56 67.37 -2.59
CA THR A 370 -16.66 66.24 -2.75
C THR A 370 -16.78 65.62 -4.13
N ASN A 371 -15.77 65.79 -4.97
CA ASN A 371 -15.45 64.90 -6.10
C ASN A 371 -14.12 65.35 -6.68
N ASN A 372 -13.03 64.76 -6.19
CA ASN A 372 -11.82 64.41 -6.94
C ASN A 372 -10.82 63.86 -5.93
N ALA A 373 -10.98 62.57 -5.62
CA ALA A 373 -9.88 61.78 -5.09
C ALA A 373 -8.70 61.86 -6.09
N PRO A 374 -7.45 61.96 -5.61
CA PRO A 374 -6.29 61.82 -6.49
C PRO A 374 -6.37 60.43 -7.13
N SER A 375 -6.27 60.37 -8.45
CA SER A 375 -6.48 59.16 -9.24
C SER A 375 -5.60 57.99 -8.77
N ASP A 376 -6.25 57.01 -8.15
CA ASP A 376 -5.77 55.72 -7.65
C ASP A 376 -5.33 54.73 -8.76
N HIS A 377 -5.07 55.22 -9.98
CA HIS A 377 -4.80 54.35 -11.14
C HIS A 377 -3.39 53.73 -11.16
N GLY A 378 -2.44 54.24 -10.38
CA GLY A 378 -1.10 53.65 -10.26
C GLY A 378 -1.01 52.53 -9.22
N MET A 379 -1.72 52.67 -8.09
CA MET A 379 -1.61 51.76 -6.95
C MET A 379 -2.50 50.52 -7.12
N HIS A 380 -3.68 50.66 -7.72
CA HIS A 380 -4.48 49.53 -8.19
C HIS A 380 -3.78 48.72 -9.31
N SER A 381 -2.96 49.35 -10.14
CA SER A 381 -2.23 48.64 -11.22
C SER A 381 -1.14 47.72 -10.66
N GLU A 382 -0.32 48.20 -9.72
CA GLU A 382 0.71 47.36 -9.08
C GLU A 382 0.12 46.30 -8.13
N ALA A 383 -0.93 46.66 -7.37
CA ALA A 383 -1.64 45.68 -6.54
C ALA A 383 -2.25 44.55 -7.38
N GLU A 384 -2.88 44.87 -8.52
CA GLU A 384 -3.48 43.86 -9.41
C GLU A 384 -2.39 43.05 -10.16
N LYS A 385 -1.26 43.66 -10.54
CA LYS A 385 -0.09 42.92 -11.07
C LYS A 385 0.48 41.96 -10.04
N ASN A 386 0.64 42.38 -8.78
CA ASN A 386 1.16 41.52 -7.72
C ASN A 386 0.19 40.37 -7.44
N LYS A 387 -1.12 40.64 -7.40
CA LYS A 387 -2.17 39.61 -7.29
C LYS A 387 -2.13 38.60 -8.44
N ASN A 388 -1.92 39.09 -9.66
CA ASN A 388 -1.78 38.25 -10.86
C ASN A 388 -0.50 37.40 -10.82
N ARG A 389 0.62 37.95 -10.33
CA ARG A 389 1.86 37.20 -10.11
C ARG A 389 1.69 36.13 -9.04
N MET A 390 0.98 36.42 -7.94
CA MET A 390 0.69 35.45 -6.89
C MET A 390 -0.21 34.31 -7.42
N ARG A 391 -1.24 34.64 -8.20
CA ARG A 391 -2.10 33.64 -8.87
C ARG A 391 -1.32 32.79 -9.86
N ALA A 392 -0.45 33.42 -10.66
CA ALA A 392 0.44 32.74 -11.57
C ALA A 392 1.37 31.76 -10.84
N LYS A 393 2.02 32.24 -9.76
CA LYS A 393 2.90 31.43 -8.92
C LYS A 393 2.16 30.23 -8.33
N ALA A 394 0.92 30.42 -7.86
CA ALA A 394 0.11 29.32 -7.34
C ALA A 394 -0.18 28.25 -8.40
N VAL A 395 -0.58 28.64 -9.61
CA VAL A 395 -0.84 27.68 -10.71
C VAL A 395 0.45 26.99 -11.15
N ALA A 396 1.53 27.76 -11.34
CA ALA A 396 2.84 27.24 -11.73
C ALA A 396 3.40 26.24 -10.70
N ARG A 397 3.19 26.52 -9.41
CA ARG A 397 3.59 25.62 -8.31
C ARG A 397 2.91 24.28 -8.43
N GLU A 398 1.58 24.27 -8.56
CA GLU A 398 0.85 23.00 -8.68
C GLU A 398 1.23 22.24 -9.96
N GLU A 399 1.39 22.92 -11.11
CA GLU A 399 1.87 22.29 -12.35
C GLU A 399 3.24 21.62 -12.17
N ALA A 400 4.22 22.34 -11.60
CA ALA A 400 5.58 21.83 -11.42
C ALA A 400 5.65 20.64 -10.44
N ILE A 401 4.89 20.69 -9.34
CA ILE A 401 4.82 19.60 -8.37
C ILE A 401 4.23 18.36 -9.03
N ILE A 402 3.10 18.50 -9.75
CA ILE A 402 2.45 17.37 -10.44
C ILE A 402 3.42 16.74 -11.45
N CYS A 403 4.15 17.53 -12.25
CA CYS A 403 5.13 16.99 -13.20
C CYS A 403 6.22 16.15 -12.49
N ARG A 404 6.70 16.61 -11.33
CA ARG A 404 7.72 15.87 -10.56
C ARG A 404 7.15 14.58 -9.97
N LEU A 405 5.96 14.63 -9.35
CA LEU A 405 5.31 13.43 -8.80
C LEU A 405 4.99 12.42 -9.91
N ALA A 406 4.50 12.90 -11.06
CA ALA A 406 4.21 12.07 -12.23
C ALA A 406 5.47 11.37 -12.78
N SER A 407 6.64 12.01 -12.71
CA SER A 407 7.90 11.40 -13.16
C SER A 407 8.26 10.14 -12.37
N GLN A 408 7.96 10.12 -11.06
CA GLN A 408 8.20 8.96 -10.20
C GLN A 408 7.18 7.83 -10.40
N LEU A 409 5.98 8.19 -10.86
CA LEU A 409 4.90 7.26 -11.17
C LEU A 409 4.94 6.78 -12.62
N SER A 410 6.02 7.03 -13.37
CA SER A 410 6.12 6.72 -14.80
C SER A 410 5.94 5.24 -15.14
N SER A 411 6.41 4.33 -14.28
CA SER A 411 6.20 2.87 -14.41
C SER A 411 4.73 2.49 -14.23
N ILE A 412 4.13 2.93 -13.11
CA ILE A 412 2.71 2.71 -12.78
C ILE A 412 1.80 3.30 -13.86
N ARG A 413 2.19 4.44 -14.43
CA ARG A 413 1.49 5.06 -15.56
C ARG A 413 1.50 4.18 -16.80
N SER A 414 2.66 3.67 -17.20
CA SER A 414 2.81 2.76 -18.34
C SER A 414 1.95 1.51 -18.14
N ASP A 415 1.95 0.97 -16.93
CA ASP A 415 1.15 -0.19 -16.58
C ASP A 415 -0.35 0.09 -16.61
N THR A 416 -0.76 1.25 -16.09
CA THR A 416 -2.17 1.69 -16.12
C THR A 416 -2.66 1.81 -17.56
N LYS A 417 -1.84 2.38 -18.45
CA LYS A 417 -2.16 2.47 -19.87
C LYS A 417 -2.33 1.09 -20.51
N SER A 418 -1.36 0.19 -20.32
CA SER A 418 -1.45 -1.18 -20.84
C SER A 418 -2.70 -1.91 -20.34
N ASN A 419 -3.08 -1.67 -19.07
CA ASN A 419 -4.30 -2.22 -18.48
C ASN A 419 -5.57 -1.69 -19.13
N VAL A 420 -5.63 -0.39 -19.37
CA VAL A 420 -6.78 0.24 -20.05
C VAL A 420 -6.89 -0.24 -21.49
N GLU A 421 -5.77 -0.34 -22.22
CA GLU A 421 -5.76 -0.81 -23.61
C GLU A 421 -6.18 -2.28 -23.72
N ARG A 422 -5.71 -3.13 -22.79
CA ARG A 422 -6.16 -4.51 -22.68
C ARG A 422 -7.65 -4.57 -22.36
N LYS A 423 -8.13 -3.91 -21.29
CA LYS A 423 -9.56 -3.87 -20.92
C LYS A 423 -10.45 -3.34 -22.06
N ALA A 424 -9.95 -2.42 -22.88
CA ALA A 424 -10.65 -1.90 -24.04
C ALA A 424 -10.77 -2.92 -25.19
N ALA A 425 -9.82 -3.86 -25.32
CA ALA A 425 -9.84 -4.93 -26.31
C ALA A 425 -10.70 -6.14 -25.90
N LEU A 426 -11.03 -6.28 -24.61
CA LEU A 426 -11.86 -7.37 -24.09
C LEU A 426 -13.35 -7.18 -24.42
N THR A 427 -14.04 -8.30 -24.67
CA THR A 427 -15.51 -8.34 -24.77
C THR A 427 -16.18 -8.08 -23.42
N ASP A 428 -17.45 -7.70 -23.41
CA ASP A 428 -18.19 -7.40 -22.17
C ASP A 428 -18.22 -8.59 -21.19
N ARG A 429 -18.30 -9.82 -21.71
CA ARG A 429 -18.25 -11.05 -20.89
C ARG A 429 -16.88 -11.26 -20.26
N GLU A 430 -15.81 -11.03 -21.03
CA GLU A 430 -14.44 -11.17 -20.54
C GLU A 430 -14.11 -10.07 -19.54
N ARG A 431 -14.60 -8.84 -19.74
CA ARG A 431 -14.43 -7.71 -18.81
C ARG A 431 -15.10 -7.97 -17.47
N GLN A 432 -16.32 -8.53 -17.48
CA GLN A 432 -17.01 -8.92 -16.25
C GLN A 432 -16.27 -10.06 -15.54
N ALA A 433 -15.73 -11.03 -16.29
CA ALA A 433 -14.93 -12.10 -15.72
C ALA A 433 -13.62 -11.58 -15.11
N GLU A 434 -12.92 -10.65 -15.77
CA GLU A 434 -11.70 -10.02 -15.26
C GLU A 434 -11.98 -9.18 -14.01
N ALA A 435 -13.12 -8.48 -13.94
CA ALA A 435 -13.52 -7.75 -12.74
C ALA A 435 -13.78 -8.68 -11.54
N LEU A 436 -14.32 -9.88 -11.78
CA LEU A 436 -14.52 -10.89 -10.74
C LEU A 436 -13.22 -11.61 -10.35
N ASP A 437 -12.29 -11.80 -11.29
CA ASP A 437 -10.97 -12.42 -11.08
C ASP A 437 -9.89 -11.41 -10.63
N ALA A 438 -10.23 -10.13 -10.45
CA ALA A 438 -9.28 -9.08 -10.11
C ALA A 438 -8.57 -9.34 -8.76
N GLU A 439 -9.28 -9.90 -7.79
CA GLU A 439 -8.72 -10.31 -6.49
C GLU A 439 -7.73 -11.48 -6.64
N ASP A 440 -8.07 -12.46 -7.48
CA ASP A 440 -7.22 -13.61 -7.80
C ASP A 440 -5.96 -13.18 -8.58
N GLN A 441 -6.09 -12.20 -9.47
CA GLN A 441 -4.97 -11.60 -10.20
C GLN A 441 -4.01 -10.87 -9.26
N LEU A 442 -4.51 -10.11 -8.29
CA LEU A 442 -3.69 -9.48 -7.25
C LEU A 442 -2.91 -10.50 -6.42
N ASN A 443 -3.51 -11.66 -6.15
CA ASN A 443 -2.87 -12.74 -5.41
C ASN A 443 -1.85 -13.53 -6.25
N ARG A 444 -2.04 -13.66 -7.58
CA ARG A 444 -1.09 -14.36 -8.48
C ARG A 444 0.11 -13.51 -8.91
N MET A 445 -0.01 -12.18 -8.91
CA MET A 445 1.05 -11.30 -9.39
C MET A 445 2.14 -11.09 -8.32
N SER A 446 3.23 -11.84 -8.42
CA SER A 446 4.48 -11.53 -7.73
C SER A 446 5.09 -10.24 -8.30
N SER A 447 5.26 -9.25 -7.43
CA SER A 447 5.67 -7.88 -7.75
C SER A 447 6.92 -7.79 -8.65
N LEU A 448 6.78 -7.16 -9.83
CA LEU A 448 7.87 -6.72 -10.70
C LEU A 448 8.34 -5.27 -10.43
N HIS A 449 7.74 -4.54 -9.47
CA HIS A 449 8.13 -3.16 -9.15
C HIS A 449 8.26 -2.94 -7.64
N ALA A 450 9.34 -2.28 -7.23
CA ALA A 450 9.64 -1.86 -5.86
C ALA A 450 8.64 -0.80 -5.38
N THR A 451 7.42 -1.23 -5.07
CA THR A 451 6.33 -0.35 -4.64
C THR A 451 6.25 -0.24 -3.11
N SER A 452 6.87 -1.17 -2.38
CA SER A 452 6.72 -1.28 -0.94
C SER A 452 7.82 -0.60 -0.11
N GLY A 453 8.87 -0.07 -0.76
CA GLY A 453 10.08 0.44 -0.09
C GLY A 453 10.94 -0.66 0.58
N LEU A 454 10.36 -1.82 0.89
CA LEU A 454 11.04 -2.98 1.47
C LEU A 454 11.98 -3.66 0.45
N ASP A 455 11.65 -3.60 -0.84
CA ASP A 455 12.44 -4.22 -1.91
C ASP A 455 13.77 -3.45 -2.19
N THR A 456 13.89 -2.18 -1.78
CA THR A 456 15.06 -1.31 -2.06
C THR A 456 16.30 -1.65 -1.23
N LEU A 457 16.13 -2.30 -0.08
CA LEU A 457 17.22 -2.62 0.86
C LEU A 457 18.09 -3.79 0.41
N VAL A 458 17.60 -4.64 -0.51
CA VAL A 458 18.30 -5.86 -0.96
C VAL A 458 19.35 -5.57 -2.04
N ASN A 459 19.27 -4.40 -2.71
CA ASN A 459 20.09 -4.11 -3.90
C ASN A 459 21.24 -3.12 -3.67
N ALA A 460 21.53 -2.75 -2.41
CA ALA A 460 22.54 -1.74 -2.07
C ALA A 460 23.94 -2.32 -1.74
N SER A 461 24.13 -3.64 -1.83
CA SER A 461 25.35 -4.32 -1.35
C SER A 461 26.25 -4.95 -2.42
N ASP A 462 26.17 -4.54 -3.69
CA ASP A 462 27.15 -4.96 -4.71
C ASP A 462 27.79 -3.75 -5.43
N PRO A 463 28.95 -3.27 -4.96
CA PRO A 463 29.80 -2.41 -5.77
C PRO A 463 30.66 -3.29 -6.71
N ALA A 464 30.85 -2.76 -7.91
CA ALA A 464 31.54 -3.37 -9.04
C ALA A 464 32.89 -4.08 -8.73
N GLY A 465 33.10 -5.21 -9.43
CA GLY A 465 34.39 -5.52 -10.06
C GLY A 465 35.24 -6.62 -9.42
N TRP A 466 35.04 -7.87 -9.85
CA TRP A 466 36.13 -8.84 -10.02
C TRP A 466 35.69 -9.98 -10.95
N SER A 467 36.59 -10.34 -11.86
CA SER A 467 36.40 -11.31 -12.94
C SER A 467 37.05 -12.66 -12.59
N ALA A 468 36.57 -13.71 -13.25
CA ALA A 468 37.31 -14.87 -13.77
C ALA A 468 37.02 -16.27 -13.18
N ASN A 469 36.45 -17.07 -14.10
CA ASN A 469 36.84 -18.42 -14.52
C ASN A 469 36.23 -19.67 -13.85
N GLY A 470 35.53 -20.44 -14.69
CA GLY A 470 35.82 -21.88 -14.77
C GLY A 470 34.73 -22.80 -15.34
N ARG A 471 34.63 -22.91 -16.68
CA ARG A 471 34.33 -24.13 -17.49
C ARG A 471 32.95 -24.82 -17.31
N GLY A 472 32.27 -25.28 -18.34
CA GLY A 472 32.54 -25.42 -19.77
C GLY A 472 31.25 -25.88 -20.46
N GLY A 473 31.11 -25.55 -21.74
CA GLY A 473 29.94 -25.87 -22.55
C GLY A 473 29.88 -27.32 -23.00
N LEU A 474 28.66 -27.77 -23.27
CA LEU A 474 28.34 -28.68 -24.37
C LEU A 474 26.94 -28.30 -24.88
N ASP A 475 26.95 -27.99 -26.16
CA ASP A 475 25.88 -27.90 -27.13
C ASP A 475 25.03 -29.17 -27.24
N ASP A 476 23.70 -29.03 -27.25
CA ASP A 476 22.82 -29.88 -28.06
C ASP A 476 21.52 -29.11 -28.38
N GLU A 477 21.33 -28.81 -29.68
CA GLU A 477 20.09 -28.31 -30.26
C GLU A 477 19.13 -29.48 -30.46
N LEU A 478 17.94 -29.47 -29.86
CA LEU A 478 16.75 -30.10 -30.43
C LEU A 478 15.47 -29.45 -29.90
N GLY A 479 14.66 -28.92 -30.82
CA GLY A 479 13.31 -28.45 -30.54
C GLY A 479 12.29 -29.61 -30.48
N GLY A 480 11.26 -29.41 -29.67
CA GLY A 480 10.07 -30.26 -29.59
C GLY A 480 9.13 -29.75 -28.51
N ASN A 481 7.94 -29.28 -28.91
CA ASN A 481 6.80 -29.12 -28.00
C ASN A 481 6.50 -30.45 -27.33
N ASP A 482 6.28 -30.44 -26.02
CA ASP A 482 5.30 -31.29 -25.36
C ASP A 482 4.90 -30.63 -24.03
N ASP A 483 3.62 -30.27 -23.94
CA ASP A 483 2.89 -30.13 -22.68
C ASP A 483 3.02 -31.46 -21.92
N ASP A 484 3.47 -31.44 -20.65
CA ASP A 484 3.01 -32.37 -19.60
C ASP A 484 3.67 -32.08 -18.23
N ASP A 485 2.81 -31.65 -17.29
CA ASP A 485 2.76 -32.01 -15.87
C ASP A 485 4.09 -32.02 -15.05
N ALA A 486 4.48 -30.85 -14.54
CA ALA A 486 5.52 -30.74 -13.52
C ALA A 486 4.92 -30.54 -12.12
N THR A 487 4.41 -31.63 -11.53
CA THR A 487 4.42 -31.76 -10.06
C THR A 487 5.88 -31.73 -9.60
N SER A 488 6.31 -30.52 -9.23
CA SER A 488 7.67 -30.20 -8.78
C SER A 488 8.22 -31.29 -7.86
N ARG A 489 9.33 -31.89 -8.29
CA ARG A 489 10.02 -33.00 -7.62
C ARG A 489 10.52 -32.52 -6.25
N VAL A 490 9.67 -32.67 -5.22
CA VAL A 490 9.91 -32.24 -3.84
C VAL A 490 11.24 -32.84 -3.35
N TYR A 491 12.20 -31.99 -2.99
CA TYR A 491 13.52 -32.40 -2.52
C TYR A 491 13.42 -33.13 -1.18
N ASN A 492 13.57 -34.47 -1.21
CA ASN A 492 13.46 -35.36 -0.06
C ASN A 492 14.76 -36.16 0.14
N PRO A 493 15.81 -35.54 0.72
CA PRO A 493 17.14 -36.14 0.83
C PRO A 493 17.19 -37.36 1.77
N LEU A 494 16.19 -37.53 2.66
CA LEU A 494 16.09 -38.67 3.57
C LEU A 494 15.05 -39.74 3.13
N LYS A 495 14.44 -39.59 1.94
CA LYS A 495 13.39 -40.48 1.39
C LYS A 495 12.27 -40.82 2.39
N LEU A 496 11.88 -39.86 3.23
CA LEU A 496 10.81 -40.05 4.20
C LEU A 496 9.45 -40.06 3.48
N PRO A 497 8.48 -40.92 3.87
CA PRO A 497 7.15 -40.93 3.27
C PRO A 497 6.49 -39.54 3.32
N ILE A 498 5.83 -39.16 2.23
CA ILE A 498 5.18 -37.86 2.07
C ILE A 498 3.84 -37.87 2.83
N GLY A 499 3.62 -36.85 3.65
CA GLY A 499 2.35 -36.70 4.37
C GLY A 499 1.22 -36.30 3.43
N TRP A 500 -0.01 -36.24 3.96
CA TRP A 500 -1.18 -35.70 3.27
C TRP A 500 -1.04 -34.22 2.84
N ASP A 501 0.02 -33.56 3.33
CA ASP A 501 0.41 -32.16 3.08
C ASP A 501 1.48 -32.02 1.97
N GLY A 502 1.79 -33.10 1.22
CA GLY A 502 2.74 -33.07 0.11
C GLY A 502 4.22 -32.88 0.51
N ARG A 503 4.52 -32.73 1.82
CA ARG A 503 5.87 -32.56 2.38
C ARG A 503 6.40 -33.85 3.05
N PRO A 504 7.72 -34.08 3.09
CA PRO A 504 8.31 -35.18 3.84
C PRO A 504 7.99 -35.06 5.34
N ILE A 505 7.45 -36.13 5.93
CA ILE A 505 7.06 -36.13 7.35
C ILE A 505 8.30 -35.92 8.24
N PRO A 506 8.25 -35.02 9.26
CA PRO A 506 9.37 -34.80 10.18
C PRO A 506 9.91 -36.10 10.81
N PHE A 507 11.24 -36.23 10.90
CA PHE A 507 11.93 -37.48 11.30
C PHE A 507 11.52 -38.01 12.69
N TRP A 508 11.25 -37.13 13.65
CA TRP A 508 10.80 -37.53 14.99
C TRP A 508 9.37 -38.11 14.97
N LEU A 509 8.49 -37.56 14.12
CA LEU A 509 7.13 -38.02 13.94
C LEU A 509 7.11 -39.38 13.20
N TYR A 510 8.01 -39.55 12.23
CA TYR A 510 8.29 -40.82 11.58
C TYR A 510 8.75 -41.91 12.58
N LYS A 511 9.58 -41.53 13.56
CA LYS A 511 10.05 -42.41 14.64
C LYS A 511 8.95 -42.74 15.66
N LEU A 512 8.11 -41.75 16.02
CA LEU A 512 7.03 -41.89 17.00
C LEU A 512 5.89 -42.80 16.48
N HIS A 513 5.51 -42.66 15.22
CA HIS A 513 4.44 -43.46 14.62
C HIS A 513 4.92 -44.83 14.10
N GLY A 514 6.20 -45.17 14.27
CA GLY A 514 6.75 -46.46 13.88
C GLY A 514 6.81 -46.69 12.36
N LEU A 515 6.88 -45.63 11.55
CA LEU A 515 6.92 -45.74 10.08
C LEU A 515 8.27 -46.31 9.54
N ARG A 516 9.25 -46.55 10.43
CA ARG A 516 10.53 -47.20 10.12
C ARG A 516 10.44 -48.71 9.90
N SER A 517 9.42 -49.36 10.44
CA SER A 517 9.22 -50.80 10.21
C SER A 517 8.53 -51.02 8.88
N GLU A 518 9.24 -51.69 7.97
CA GLU A 518 8.73 -52.10 6.66
C GLU A 518 7.96 -53.42 6.78
N PHE A 519 6.72 -53.45 6.31
CA PHE A 519 5.88 -54.65 6.24
C PHE A 519 5.54 -54.94 4.78
N LYS A 520 5.75 -56.18 4.33
CA LYS A 520 5.49 -56.61 2.96
C LYS A 520 4.22 -57.45 2.89
N CYS A 521 3.43 -57.26 1.83
CA CYS A 521 2.23 -58.07 1.56
C CYS A 521 2.33 -58.70 0.17
N GLU A 522 2.46 -60.04 0.12
CA GLU A 522 2.60 -60.80 -1.13
C GLU A 522 1.32 -60.73 -1.97
N ILE A 523 0.15 -60.73 -1.31
CA ILE A 523 -1.18 -60.63 -1.97
C ILE A 523 -1.33 -59.28 -2.72
N CYS A 524 -0.66 -58.24 -2.26
CA CYS A 524 -0.64 -56.91 -2.90
C CYS A 524 0.54 -56.73 -3.88
N SER A 525 1.05 -57.82 -4.46
CA SER A 525 2.23 -57.81 -5.34
C SER A 525 3.51 -57.32 -4.64
N ASP A 526 3.78 -57.87 -3.45
CA ASP A 526 4.94 -57.53 -2.60
C ASP A 526 5.09 -56.05 -2.24
N HIS A 527 3.95 -55.34 -2.19
CA HIS A 527 3.96 -53.93 -1.82
C HIS A 527 4.45 -53.72 -0.38
N VAL A 528 5.38 -52.77 -0.23
CA VAL A 528 5.97 -52.41 1.07
C VAL A 528 5.16 -51.30 1.72
N TYR A 529 4.58 -51.60 2.88
CA TYR A 529 3.87 -50.64 3.71
C TYR A 529 4.77 -50.20 4.87
N HIS A 530 4.81 -48.89 5.10
CA HIS A 530 5.61 -48.27 6.14
C HIS A 530 4.75 -48.08 7.39
N GLY A 531 5.12 -48.76 8.47
CA GLY A 531 4.45 -48.69 9.76
C GLY A 531 3.23 -49.61 9.91
N ARG A 532 3.04 -50.11 11.14
CA ARG A 532 2.02 -51.10 11.47
C ARG A 532 0.58 -50.59 11.25
N LYS A 533 0.29 -49.33 11.58
CA LYS A 533 -1.05 -48.75 11.37
C LYS A 533 -1.44 -48.68 9.90
N ASN A 534 -0.50 -48.31 9.04
CA ASN A 534 -0.75 -48.26 7.60
C ASN A 534 -0.91 -49.68 7.02
N PHE A 535 -0.15 -50.62 7.57
CA PHE A 535 -0.32 -52.04 7.28
C PHE A 535 -1.64 -52.61 7.81
N GLU A 536 -2.22 -52.15 8.91
CA GLU A 536 -3.55 -52.64 9.31
C GLU A 536 -4.66 -52.07 8.42
N LYS A 537 -4.49 -50.83 7.94
CA LYS A 537 -5.44 -50.18 7.04
C LYS A 537 -5.50 -50.85 5.67
N HIS A 538 -4.37 -51.34 5.14
CA HIS A 538 -4.31 -51.88 3.77
C HIS A 538 -5.24 -53.09 3.55
N PHE A 539 -5.58 -53.86 4.58
CA PHE A 539 -6.54 -54.99 4.47
C PHE A 539 -7.94 -54.56 4.02
N THR A 540 -8.32 -53.30 4.30
CA THR A 540 -9.59 -52.71 3.88
C THR A 540 -9.49 -51.92 2.57
N GLU A 541 -8.28 -51.73 2.04
CA GLU A 541 -8.06 -50.95 0.83
C GLU A 541 -8.41 -51.75 -0.44
N THR A 542 -8.75 -51.02 -1.50
CA THR A 542 -9.18 -51.57 -2.79
C THR A 542 -8.12 -52.47 -3.43
N ARG A 543 -6.83 -52.17 -3.25
CA ARG A 543 -5.72 -52.99 -3.79
C ARG A 543 -5.68 -54.38 -3.17
N HIS A 544 -5.83 -54.48 -1.86
CA HIS A 544 -5.85 -55.78 -1.17
C HIS A 544 -7.14 -56.55 -1.46
N ALA A 545 -8.28 -55.86 -1.47
CA ALA A 545 -9.55 -56.45 -1.87
C ALA A 545 -9.52 -56.99 -3.31
N PHE A 546 -8.85 -56.29 -4.23
CA PHE A 546 -8.65 -56.74 -5.60
C PHE A 546 -7.72 -57.95 -5.68
N GLY A 547 -6.62 -57.97 -4.91
CA GLY A 547 -5.72 -59.12 -4.80
C GLY A 547 -6.45 -60.37 -4.30
N MET A 548 -7.26 -60.23 -3.24
CA MET A 548 -8.10 -61.30 -2.72
C MET A 548 -9.14 -61.78 -3.75
N LYS A 549 -9.76 -60.85 -4.48
CA LYS A 549 -10.72 -61.16 -5.55
C LYS A 549 -10.05 -61.90 -6.73
N ALA A 550 -8.82 -61.54 -7.07
CA ALA A 550 -8.05 -62.22 -8.11
C ALA A 550 -7.68 -63.66 -7.72
N LEU A 551 -7.49 -63.93 -6.43
CA LEU A 551 -7.32 -65.27 -5.87
C LEU A 551 -8.65 -66.05 -5.72
N GLY A 552 -9.79 -65.42 -6.03
CA GLY A 552 -11.12 -66.02 -5.89
C GLY A 552 -11.58 -66.15 -4.43
N LEU A 553 -10.98 -65.41 -3.51
CA LEU A 553 -11.30 -65.43 -2.07
C LEU A 553 -12.16 -64.22 -1.68
N PRO A 554 -13.18 -64.39 -0.82
CA PRO A 554 -13.96 -63.27 -0.31
C PRO A 554 -13.15 -62.49 0.74
N ASN A 555 -13.16 -61.15 0.66
CA ASN A 555 -12.46 -60.28 1.63
C ASN A 555 -13.26 -60.16 2.94
N THR A 556 -13.18 -61.17 3.79
CA THR A 556 -13.83 -61.22 5.11
C THR A 556 -12.83 -61.05 6.25
N VAL A 557 -13.31 -60.74 7.46
CA VAL A 557 -12.48 -60.55 8.67
C VAL A 557 -11.62 -61.79 8.99
N GLN A 558 -12.04 -62.99 8.54
CA GLN A 558 -11.29 -64.23 8.74
C GLN A 558 -9.94 -64.25 8.02
N PHE A 559 -9.78 -63.45 6.95
CA PHE A 559 -8.53 -63.32 6.19
C PHE A 559 -7.68 -62.12 6.63
N ARG A 560 -8.05 -61.43 7.71
CA ARG A 560 -7.26 -60.31 8.25
C ARG A 560 -5.93 -60.84 8.81
N ASP A 561 -4.85 -60.08 8.59
CA ASP A 561 -3.46 -60.42 8.95
C ASP A 561 -2.80 -61.54 8.12
N VAL A 562 -3.46 -62.05 7.08
CA VAL A 562 -2.84 -63.01 6.15
C VAL A 562 -2.13 -62.25 5.03
N THR A 563 -0.81 -62.46 4.91
CA THR A 563 0.04 -61.68 4.00
C THR A 563 0.57 -62.51 2.84
N ARG A 564 0.72 -63.83 3.05
CA ARG A 564 1.21 -64.79 2.07
C ARG A 564 0.06 -65.44 1.32
N ILE A 565 0.25 -65.63 0.02
CA ILE A 565 -0.77 -66.22 -0.85
C ILE A 565 -1.00 -67.70 -0.48
N ALA A 566 0.07 -68.43 -0.16
CA ALA A 566 -0.02 -69.84 0.25
C ALA A 566 -0.86 -70.03 1.52
N ASP A 567 -0.69 -69.14 2.50
CA ASP A 567 -1.41 -69.19 3.78
C ASP A 567 -2.90 -68.83 3.59
N ALA A 568 -3.19 -67.87 2.70
CA ALA A 568 -4.56 -67.48 2.35
C ALA A 568 -5.33 -68.64 1.69
N LEU A 569 -4.69 -69.36 0.76
CA LEU A 569 -5.30 -70.53 0.11
C LEU A 569 -5.49 -71.70 1.09
N ALA A 570 -4.50 -71.97 1.94
CA ALA A 570 -4.61 -73.02 2.96
C ALA A 570 -5.75 -72.73 3.96
N LEU A 571 -5.90 -71.47 4.37
CA LEU A 571 -6.99 -71.04 5.25
C LEU A 571 -8.35 -71.15 4.55
N ALA A 572 -8.42 -70.76 3.28
CA ALA A 572 -9.64 -70.90 2.49
C ALA A 572 -10.06 -72.36 2.33
N ASP A 573 -9.12 -73.28 2.06
CA ASP A 573 -9.40 -74.70 1.97
C ASP A 573 -9.88 -75.27 3.31
N LYS A 574 -9.32 -74.80 4.43
CA LYS A 574 -9.77 -75.19 5.77
C LYS A 574 -11.19 -74.70 6.05
N LEU A 575 -11.50 -73.45 5.71
CA LEU A 575 -12.84 -72.87 5.85
C LEU A 575 -13.87 -73.55 4.94
N ARG A 576 -13.49 -73.91 3.71
CA ARG A 576 -14.36 -74.67 2.79
C ARG A 576 -14.64 -76.08 3.29
N LYS A 577 -13.66 -76.74 3.92
CA LYS A 577 -13.87 -78.05 4.56
C LYS A 577 -14.79 -77.92 5.77
N GLN A 578 -14.58 -76.93 6.64
CA GLN A 578 -15.46 -76.67 7.79
C GLN A 578 -16.89 -76.32 7.35
N GLY A 579 -17.05 -75.43 6.37
CA GLY A 579 -18.36 -75.07 5.84
C GLY A 579 -19.09 -76.23 5.16
N LYS A 580 -18.38 -77.15 4.51
CA LYS A 580 -18.98 -78.39 3.98
C LYS A 580 -19.45 -79.33 5.10
N VAL A 581 -18.69 -79.45 6.18
CA VAL A 581 -19.07 -80.27 7.35
C VAL A 581 -20.30 -79.66 8.03
N GLU A 582 -20.29 -78.35 8.30
CA GLU A 582 -21.44 -77.65 8.90
C GLU A 582 -22.68 -77.71 8.00
N GLN A 583 -22.55 -77.53 6.68
CA GLN A 583 -23.67 -77.67 5.74
C GLN A 583 -24.17 -79.12 5.61
N SER A 584 -23.31 -80.13 5.77
CA SER A 584 -23.76 -81.52 5.82
C SER A 584 -24.51 -81.86 7.10
N GLU A 585 -24.19 -81.19 8.21
CA GLU A 585 -24.86 -81.37 9.51
C GLU A 585 -26.16 -80.55 9.64
N THR A 586 -26.27 -79.40 8.97
CA THR A 586 -27.42 -78.48 9.10
C THR A 586 -28.27 -78.32 7.83
N GLY A 587 -27.82 -78.83 6.68
CA GLY A 587 -28.51 -78.71 5.40
C GLY A 587 -29.67 -79.70 5.25
N VAL A 588 -30.69 -79.26 4.52
CA VAL A 588 -31.94 -79.99 4.13
C VAL A 588 -31.71 -81.40 3.53
N ASP A 589 -30.48 -81.75 3.18
CA ASP A 589 -30.11 -83.09 2.69
C ASP A 589 -29.97 -84.16 3.79
N GLY A 590 -29.89 -83.76 5.07
CA GLY A 590 -29.91 -84.68 6.21
C GLY A 590 -31.31 -85.08 6.69
N MET A 591 -32.37 -84.49 6.11
CA MET A 591 -33.76 -84.84 6.42
C MET A 591 -34.22 -85.93 5.44
N GLU A 592 -34.29 -87.16 5.93
CA GLU A 592 -34.89 -88.29 5.20
C GLU A 592 -36.41 -88.19 5.29
N VAL A 593 -37.07 -88.27 4.13
CA VAL A 593 -38.53 -88.27 3.98
C VAL A 593 -38.93 -89.57 3.30
N GLU A 594 -39.92 -90.26 3.86
CA GLU A 594 -40.43 -91.52 3.32
C GLU A 594 -41.60 -91.26 2.35
N ASP A 595 -41.66 -92.03 1.26
CA ASP A 595 -42.80 -92.05 0.34
C ASP A 595 -43.95 -92.96 0.84
N GLU A 596 -45.09 -92.96 0.13
CA GLU A 596 -46.26 -93.80 0.48
C GLU A 596 -45.97 -95.31 0.39
N HIS A 597 -44.83 -95.71 -0.19
CA HIS A 597 -44.37 -97.09 -0.32
C HIS A 597 -43.28 -97.46 0.70
N GLY A 598 -42.87 -96.53 1.58
CA GLY A 598 -41.90 -96.75 2.66
C GLY A 598 -40.44 -96.67 2.24
N ASN A 599 -40.11 -96.08 1.08
CA ASN A 599 -38.73 -95.84 0.66
C ASN A 599 -38.24 -94.48 1.17
N SER A 600 -37.05 -94.45 1.76
CA SER A 600 -36.44 -93.23 2.33
C SER A 600 -35.62 -92.46 1.30
N TYR A 601 -35.97 -91.19 1.06
CA TYR A 601 -35.25 -90.28 0.16
C TYR A 601 -34.80 -89.02 0.91
N THR A 602 -33.74 -88.36 0.42
CA THR A 602 -33.41 -87.02 0.92
C THR A 602 -34.50 -86.04 0.49
N LYS A 603 -34.86 -85.06 1.33
CA LYS A 603 -35.96 -84.13 1.03
C LYS A 603 -35.88 -83.46 -0.36
N LYS A 604 -34.67 -83.13 -0.84
CA LYS A 604 -34.49 -82.58 -2.20
C LYS A 604 -34.75 -83.58 -3.30
N THR A 605 -34.35 -84.84 -3.12
CA THR A 605 -34.64 -85.89 -4.10
C THR A 605 -36.12 -86.21 -4.09
N PHE A 606 -36.73 -86.33 -2.92
CA PHE A 606 -38.19 -86.47 -2.77
C PHE A 606 -38.95 -85.35 -3.50
N ASP A 607 -38.62 -84.08 -3.26
CA ASP A 607 -39.27 -82.95 -3.93
C ASP A 607 -39.04 -82.93 -5.46
N LEU A 608 -37.88 -83.41 -5.92
CA LEU A 608 -37.56 -83.51 -7.34
C LEU A 608 -38.35 -84.64 -8.02
N LEU A 609 -38.40 -85.83 -7.40
CA LEU A 609 -39.16 -86.97 -7.89
C LEU A 609 -40.67 -86.66 -7.87
N LYS A 610 -41.16 -85.96 -6.84
CA LYS A 610 -42.54 -85.47 -6.76
C LYS A 610 -42.86 -84.45 -7.85
N ARG A 611 -41.95 -83.54 -8.17
CA ARG A 611 -42.11 -82.58 -9.28
C ARG A 611 -42.07 -83.24 -10.66
N GLN A 612 -41.32 -84.34 -10.79
CA GLN A 612 -41.27 -85.14 -12.02
C GLN A 612 -42.43 -86.14 -12.12
N GLY A 613 -43.22 -86.32 -11.04
CA GLY A 613 -44.39 -87.20 -10.99
C GLY A 613 -44.04 -88.69 -10.90
N LEU A 614 -42.84 -89.04 -10.45
CA LEU A 614 -42.40 -90.43 -10.28
C LEU A 614 -42.76 -91.04 -8.90
N ILE A 615 -43.11 -90.20 -7.93
CA ILE A 615 -43.58 -90.58 -6.59
C ILE A 615 -44.76 -89.70 -6.14
#